data_AF-D3DFA4-F1
#
_entry.id   AF-D3DFA4-F1
#
_cell.length_a   1.000
_cell.length_b   1.000
_cell.length_c   1.000
_cell.angle_alpha   90.00
_cell.angle_beta   90.00
_cell.angle_gamma   90.00
#
_symmetry.space_group_name_H-M   'P 1'
#
loop_
_entity.id
_entity.type
_entity.pdbx_description
1 polymer ?
#
loop_
_entity_poly.entity_id
_entity_poly.type
_entity_poly.pdbx_seq_one_letter_code
_entity_poly.pdbx_strand_id
1 'polypeptide(L)'
;MEELQTEREDRLEAIIEDIYRSTGHFDIGCSELGCFLCAKGGKKSAECQRLQEAVVLLPTENRVIKKLNSACFPEISVNGFSIGFLAPEQDCPFNMDGFCGIHGKHPIDCRSFPIVPSVNERGDLIISISLKCPTVPPWDFVKTWVENWKKLWELLPREWFRFYSEVPTNPLKPIAIFRLKEKHL
;
A
#
# COMPACT_ATOMS: atom_id res chain seq x y z
N MET A 1 -8.45 4.42 27.76
CA MET A 1 -8.59 4.67 26.30
C MET A 1 -7.23 4.76 25.63
N GLU A 2 -6.27 5.48 26.23
CA GLU A 2 -4.91 5.63 25.69
C GLU A 2 -4.13 4.31 25.64
N GLU A 3 -4.17 3.48 26.69
CA GLU A 3 -3.51 2.16 26.70
C GLU A 3 -4.02 1.19 25.62
N LEU A 4 -5.34 1.18 25.36
CA LEU A 4 -5.95 0.34 24.31
C LEU A 4 -5.59 0.81 22.89
N GLN A 5 -5.32 2.10 22.72
CA GLN A 5 -4.89 2.65 21.45
C GLN A 5 -3.43 2.30 21.18
N THR A 6 -2.56 2.41 22.19
CA THR A 6 -1.15 2.02 22.10
C THR A 6 -0.99 0.54 21.78
N GLU A 7 -1.71 -0.36 22.46
CA GLU A 7 -1.64 -1.80 22.19
C GLU A 7 -2.05 -2.15 20.74
N ARG A 8 -3.06 -1.45 20.20
CA ARG A 8 -3.49 -1.63 18.81
C ARG A 8 -2.46 -1.10 17.81
N GLU A 9 -1.84 0.05 18.09
CA GLU A 9 -0.76 0.61 17.28
C GLU A 9 0.47 -0.33 17.25
N ASP A 10 0.86 -0.86 18.41
CA ASP A 10 1.98 -1.79 18.53
C ASP A 10 1.72 -3.10 17.77
N ARG A 11 0.50 -3.65 17.89
CA ARG A 11 0.10 -4.86 17.14
C ARG A 11 0.10 -4.61 15.63
N LEU A 12 -0.35 -3.44 15.19
CA LEU A 12 -0.33 -3.07 13.77
C LEU A 12 1.11 -2.92 13.26
N GLU A 13 1.97 -2.23 14.02
CA GLU A 13 3.39 -2.06 13.67
C GLU A 13 4.10 -3.42 13.55
N ALA A 14 3.86 -4.35 14.48
CA ALA A 14 4.42 -5.70 14.42
C ALA A 14 4.00 -6.48 13.15
N ILE A 15 2.75 -6.30 12.71
CA ILE A 15 2.25 -6.94 11.47
C ILE A 15 2.84 -6.27 10.23
N ILE A 16 2.99 -4.95 10.23
CA ILE A 16 3.66 -4.22 9.14
C ILE A 16 5.10 -4.73 8.99
N GLU A 17 5.85 -4.84 10.09
CA GLU A 17 7.21 -5.36 10.06
C GLU A 17 7.28 -6.81 9.57
N ASP A 18 6.33 -7.65 9.95
CA ASP A 18 6.24 -9.03 9.47
C ASP A 18 5.96 -9.12 7.97
N ILE A 19 5.04 -8.28 7.47
CA ILE A 19 4.78 -8.15 6.03
C ILE A 19 6.05 -7.69 5.31
N TYR A 20 6.78 -6.72 5.85
CA TYR A 20 8.02 -6.23 5.24
C TYR A 20 9.09 -7.33 5.14
N ARG A 21 9.24 -8.14 6.18
CA ARG A 21 10.18 -9.27 6.19
C ARG A 21 9.78 -10.35 5.19
N SER A 22 8.50 -10.73 5.17
CA SER A 22 7.99 -11.82 4.31
C SER A 22 7.88 -11.44 2.83
N THR A 23 7.71 -10.16 2.49
CA THR A 23 7.49 -9.70 1.11
C THR A 23 8.72 -9.07 0.45
N GLY A 24 9.86 -8.95 1.15
CA GLY A 24 11.05 -8.25 0.66
C GLY A 24 11.71 -8.86 -0.59
N HIS A 25 11.34 -10.08 -0.97
CA HIS A 25 11.89 -10.80 -2.12
C HIS A 25 11.03 -10.71 -3.38
N PHE A 26 9.84 -10.13 -3.31
CA PHE A 26 8.97 -10.05 -4.49
C PHE A 26 9.49 -9.01 -5.47
N ASP A 27 9.88 -9.48 -6.66
CA ASP A 27 9.99 -8.68 -7.87
C ASP A 27 9.06 -9.28 -8.92
N ILE A 28 8.22 -8.44 -9.53
CA ILE A 28 7.25 -8.84 -10.56
C ILE A 28 7.73 -8.48 -11.97
N GLY A 29 9.05 -8.36 -12.17
CA GLY A 29 9.67 -7.85 -13.41
C GLY A 29 9.70 -6.32 -13.46
N CYS A 30 9.54 -5.70 -12.29
CA CYS A 30 9.45 -4.26 -12.13
C CYS A 30 10.81 -3.60 -12.36
N SER A 31 11.87 -4.20 -11.80
CA SER A 31 13.25 -3.76 -11.98
C SER A 31 13.68 -3.74 -13.46
N GLU A 32 13.29 -4.76 -14.23
CA GLU A 32 13.60 -4.91 -15.66
C GLU A 32 12.97 -3.79 -16.51
N LEU A 33 11.78 -3.32 -16.13
CA LEU A 33 11.07 -2.22 -16.80
C LEU A 33 11.47 -0.82 -16.30
N GLY A 34 12.37 -0.74 -15.30
CA GLY A 34 12.66 0.51 -14.60
C GLY A 34 11.46 1.05 -13.80
N CYS A 35 10.50 0.19 -13.50
CA CYS A 35 9.33 0.42 -12.65
C CYS A 35 9.68 -0.10 -11.25
N PHE A 36 10.11 0.72 -10.30
CA PHE A 36 10.67 0.20 -9.04
C PHE A 36 9.64 -0.22 -7.98
N LEU A 37 8.61 -0.99 -8.35
CA LEU A 37 7.48 -1.38 -7.48
C LEU A 37 6.92 -0.15 -6.75
N CYS A 38 6.72 0.93 -7.49
CA CYS A 38 6.25 2.20 -6.95
C CYS A 38 4.96 2.56 -7.65
N ALA A 39 3.91 2.81 -6.88
CA ALA A 39 2.64 3.30 -7.38
C ALA A 39 2.81 4.59 -8.22
N LYS A 40 3.88 5.36 -7.94
CA LYS A 40 4.28 6.57 -8.69
C LYS A 40 5.04 6.35 -10.00
N GLY A 41 5.44 5.12 -10.31
CA GLY A 41 6.31 4.85 -11.46
C GLY A 41 7.75 5.37 -11.29
N GLY A 42 8.59 5.10 -12.29
CA GLY A 42 9.97 5.57 -12.42
C GLY A 42 10.20 6.28 -13.76
N LYS A 43 11.30 7.02 -13.91
CA LYS A 43 11.51 7.93 -15.07
C LYS A 43 11.92 7.22 -16.38
N LYS A 44 12.35 5.95 -16.37
CA LYS A 44 13.08 5.37 -17.52
C LYS A 44 12.21 4.81 -18.65
N SER A 45 10.97 4.43 -18.40
CA SER A 45 10.09 3.88 -19.45
C SER A 45 8.79 4.68 -19.54
N ALA A 46 8.32 4.91 -20.78
CA ALA A 46 7.12 5.70 -21.06
C ALA A 46 5.86 5.03 -20.50
N GLU A 47 5.91 3.71 -20.31
CA GLU A 47 4.87 2.87 -19.75
C GLU A 47 4.70 3.13 -18.25
N CYS A 48 5.80 3.26 -17.50
CA CYS A 48 5.79 3.51 -16.07
C CYS A 48 5.42 4.96 -15.70
N GLN A 49 5.67 5.93 -16.58
CA GLN A 49 5.27 7.33 -16.40
C GLN A 49 3.74 7.54 -16.42
N ARG A 50 2.96 6.54 -16.84
CA ARG A 50 1.49 6.61 -16.90
C ARG A 50 0.81 6.29 -15.57
N LEU A 51 1.56 5.85 -14.56
CA LEU A 51 1.03 5.53 -13.24
C LEU A 51 0.79 6.83 -12.46
N GLN A 52 -0.48 7.24 -12.36
CA GLN A 52 -0.92 8.36 -11.53
C GLN A 52 -1.62 7.84 -10.28
N GLU A 53 -0.92 7.01 -9.50
CA GLU A 53 -1.47 6.51 -8.24
C GLU A 53 -1.10 7.48 -7.11
N ALA A 54 -1.93 7.56 -6.08
CA ALA A 54 -1.48 8.07 -4.81
C ALA A 54 -0.59 7.05 -4.09
N VAL A 55 0.08 7.50 -3.03
CA VAL A 55 0.66 6.61 -2.03
C VAL A 55 -0.04 6.88 -0.70
N VAL A 56 -0.64 5.86 -0.11
CA VAL A 56 -1.37 5.95 1.16
C VAL A 56 -0.78 4.95 2.14
N LEU A 57 -0.05 5.45 3.13
CA LEU A 57 0.54 4.59 4.16
C LEU A 57 -0.52 4.13 5.16
N LEU A 58 -0.28 2.98 5.76
CA LEU A 58 -1.05 2.51 6.90
C LEU A 58 -0.80 3.44 8.10
N PRO A 59 -1.74 3.48 9.09
CA PRO A 59 -1.45 4.05 10.39
C PRO A 59 -0.15 3.45 10.94
N THR A 60 0.67 4.27 11.60
CA THR A 60 2.01 3.96 12.14
C THR A 60 3.11 3.57 11.14
N GLU A 61 2.79 3.20 9.90
CA GLU A 61 3.79 2.78 8.90
C GLU A 61 4.84 3.85 8.61
N ASN A 62 4.47 5.13 8.67
CA ASN A 62 5.42 6.23 8.47
C ASN A 62 6.54 6.23 9.54
N ARG A 63 6.25 5.76 10.76
CA ARG A 63 7.26 5.55 11.81
C ARG A 63 8.24 4.44 11.40
N VAL A 64 7.74 3.34 10.86
CA VAL A 64 8.56 2.22 10.34
C VAL A 64 9.43 2.70 9.18
N ILE A 65 8.86 3.42 8.21
CA ILE A 65 9.60 3.99 7.08
C ILE A 65 10.71 4.92 7.55
N LYS A 66 10.43 5.79 8.52
CA LYS A 66 11.42 6.71 9.11
C LYS A 66 12.56 5.96 9.80
N LYS A 67 12.26 4.90 10.57
CA LYS A 67 13.28 4.03 11.19
C LYS A 67 14.19 3.38 10.15
N LEU A 68 13.63 2.95 9.02
CA LEU A 68 14.36 2.20 7.98
C LEU A 68 15.19 3.08 7.02
N ASN A 69 14.80 4.34 6.85
CA ASN A 69 15.30 5.20 5.76
C ASN A 69 15.70 6.62 6.20
N SER A 70 15.57 6.98 7.48
CA SER A 70 15.84 8.32 8.02
C SER A 70 14.99 9.47 7.46
N ALA A 71 14.04 9.17 6.56
CA ALA A 71 13.08 10.09 5.97
C ALA A 71 11.69 9.42 5.92
N CYS A 72 10.64 10.22 5.76
CA CYS A 72 9.25 9.78 5.78
C CYS A 72 8.42 10.49 4.71
N PHE A 73 7.22 9.97 4.45
CA PHE A 73 6.25 10.66 3.59
C PHE A 73 5.63 11.86 4.34
N PRO A 74 5.16 12.91 3.62
CA PRO A 74 4.32 13.94 4.20
C PRO A 74 3.11 13.33 4.91
N GLU A 75 2.68 13.92 6.02
CA GLU A 75 1.56 13.40 6.79
C GLU A 75 0.29 14.24 6.59
N ILE A 76 -0.84 13.55 6.58
CA ILE A 76 -2.18 14.15 6.65
C ILE A 76 -2.95 13.55 7.82
N SER A 77 -3.95 14.27 8.32
CA SER A 77 -4.88 13.78 9.34
C SER A 77 -6.13 13.19 8.67
N VAL A 78 -6.45 11.94 9.01
CA VAL A 78 -7.65 11.23 8.55
C VAL A 78 -8.41 10.76 9.78
N ASN A 79 -9.59 11.33 10.03
CA ASN A 79 -10.48 10.95 11.14
C ASN A 79 -9.78 10.70 12.49
N GLY A 80 -8.85 11.59 12.86
CA GLY A 80 -8.19 11.56 14.18
C GLY A 80 -6.90 10.75 14.25
N PHE A 81 -6.39 10.21 13.13
CA PHE A 81 -5.05 9.61 13.07
C PHE A 81 -4.23 10.20 11.91
N SER A 82 -2.91 10.27 12.07
CA SER A 82 -1.98 10.69 11.01
C SER A 82 -1.55 9.51 10.14
N ILE A 83 -1.52 9.71 8.84
CA ILE A 83 -0.95 8.76 7.87
C ILE A 83 0.01 9.48 6.92
N GLY A 84 1.01 8.75 6.44
CA GLY A 84 1.81 9.19 5.31
C GLY A 84 0.96 9.20 4.04
N PHE A 85 1.00 10.28 3.27
CA PHE A 85 0.22 10.43 2.06
C PHE A 85 0.98 11.21 0.99
N LEU A 86 0.77 10.81 -0.26
CA LEU A 86 1.28 11.50 -1.42
C LEU A 86 0.23 11.47 -2.54
N ALA A 87 -0.31 12.64 -2.89
CA ALA A 87 -1.34 12.76 -3.93
C ALA A 87 -0.80 12.41 -5.32
N PRO A 88 -1.60 11.89 -6.27
CA PRO A 88 -1.19 11.43 -7.61
C PRO A 88 -0.17 12.31 -8.34
N GLU A 89 -0.37 13.62 -8.29
CA GLU A 89 0.41 14.66 -8.96
C GLU A 89 1.72 15.04 -8.27
N GLN A 90 1.96 14.57 -7.03
CA GLN A 90 3.15 14.91 -6.26
C GLN A 90 4.31 13.95 -6.54
N ASP A 91 5.52 14.53 -6.62
CA ASP A 91 6.75 13.77 -6.72
C ASP A 91 7.04 12.99 -5.43
N CYS A 92 7.45 11.73 -5.58
CA CYS A 92 7.84 10.92 -4.43
C CYS A 92 9.11 11.48 -3.78
N PRO A 93 9.14 11.70 -2.45
CA PRO A 93 10.32 12.22 -1.75
C PRO A 93 11.52 11.27 -1.80
N PHE A 94 11.28 10.01 -2.16
CA PHE A 94 12.31 9.00 -2.35
C PHE A 94 12.69 8.79 -3.82
N ASN A 95 12.19 9.62 -4.75
CA ASN A 95 12.56 9.53 -6.16
C ASN A 95 13.96 10.12 -6.38
N MET A 96 14.94 9.25 -6.60
CA MET A 96 16.32 9.62 -6.98
C MET A 96 16.47 9.45 -8.49
N ASP A 97 16.09 10.46 -9.26
CA ASP A 97 16.20 10.48 -10.73
C ASP A 97 15.57 9.28 -11.44
N GLY A 98 14.38 8.92 -10.99
CA GLY A 98 13.60 7.81 -11.53
C GLY A 98 13.84 6.48 -10.85
N PHE A 99 14.73 6.42 -9.86
CA PHE A 99 14.95 5.27 -8.99
C PHE A 99 14.28 5.49 -7.62
N CYS A 100 13.74 4.43 -7.02
CA CYS A 100 13.25 4.50 -5.65
C CYS A 100 14.43 4.40 -4.68
N GLY A 101 14.82 5.50 -4.04
CA GLY A 101 15.94 5.54 -3.10
C GLY A 101 15.77 4.68 -1.84
N ILE A 102 14.55 4.19 -1.60
CA ILE A 102 14.22 3.22 -0.54
C ILE A 102 13.78 1.87 -1.11
N HIS A 103 14.30 1.49 -2.28
CA HIS A 103 14.01 0.20 -2.89
C HIS A 103 14.29 -0.97 -1.92
N GLY A 104 13.41 -1.97 -1.90
CA GLY A 104 13.39 -3.04 -0.89
C GLY A 104 12.84 -2.63 0.50
N LYS A 105 12.65 -1.33 0.75
CA LYS A 105 12.15 -0.73 1.99
C LYS A 105 10.94 0.19 1.77
N HIS A 106 10.24 0.02 0.66
CA HIS A 106 9.05 0.78 0.29
C HIS A 106 7.84 0.45 1.20
N PRO A 107 6.84 1.35 1.29
CA PRO A 107 5.61 1.09 2.04
C PRO A 107 4.79 -0.05 1.43
N ILE A 108 3.89 -0.64 2.23
CA ILE A 108 2.98 -1.72 1.83
C ILE A 108 2.19 -1.37 0.57
N ASP A 109 1.69 -0.14 0.48
CA ASP A 109 0.95 0.33 -0.69
C ASP A 109 1.77 0.15 -1.99
N CYS A 110 3.01 0.63 -1.99
CA CYS A 110 3.96 0.43 -3.08
C CYS A 110 4.35 -1.04 -3.30
N ARG A 111 4.57 -1.81 -2.23
CA ARG A 111 4.93 -3.25 -2.33
C ARG A 111 3.82 -4.12 -2.90
N SER A 112 2.57 -3.76 -2.58
CA SER A 112 1.38 -4.53 -2.94
C SER A 112 0.92 -4.25 -4.35
N PHE A 113 1.26 -3.09 -4.91
CA PHE A 113 0.94 -2.74 -6.29
C PHE A 113 1.42 -3.84 -7.27
N PRO A 114 0.55 -4.36 -8.15
CA PRO A 114 -0.74 -3.78 -8.58
C PRO A 114 -1.99 -4.26 -7.82
N ILE A 115 -1.84 -4.89 -6.65
CA ILE A 115 -2.96 -5.36 -5.82
C ILE A 115 -3.45 -4.22 -4.92
N VAL A 116 -4.66 -3.73 -5.20
CA VAL A 116 -5.24 -2.54 -4.59
C VAL A 116 -6.47 -2.93 -3.76
N PRO A 117 -6.49 -2.67 -2.44
CA PRO A 117 -7.66 -2.90 -1.61
C PRO A 117 -8.65 -1.73 -1.70
N SER A 118 -9.93 -2.00 -1.46
CA SER A 118 -10.93 -0.97 -1.24
C SER A 118 -12.06 -1.54 -0.38
N VAL A 119 -12.96 -0.68 0.08
CA VAL A 119 -14.20 -1.10 0.74
C VAL A 119 -15.40 -0.55 0.01
N ASN A 120 -16.47 -1.34 -0.06
CA ASN A 120 -17.76 -0.85 -0.54
C ASN A 120 -18.55 -0.17 0.59
N GLU A 121 -19.74 0.35 0.26
CA GLU A 121 -20.65 0.98 1.23
C GLU A 121 -21.03 0.08 2.41
N ARG A 122 -21.05 -1.24 2.21
CA ARG A 122 -21.35 -2.23 3.26
C ARG A 122 -20.14 -2.51 4.16
N GLY A 123 -18.95 -2.01 3.80
CA GLY A 123 -17.69 -2.28 4.46
C GLY A 123 -17.07 -3.62 4.11
N ASP A 124 -17.53 -4.30 3.04
CA ASP A 124 -16.87 -5.49 2.51
C ASP A 124 -15.52 -5.08 1.90
N LEU A 125 -14.46 -5.86 2.15
CA LEU A 125 -13.17 -5.68 1.50
C LEU A 125 -13.26 -6.18 0.07
N ILE A 126 -12.90 -5.33 -0.88
CA ILE A 126 -12.72 -5.67 -2.28
C ILE A 126 -11.23 -5.57 -2.57
N ILE A 127 -10.63 -6.67 -3.02
CA ILE A 127 -9.25 -6.66 -3.50
C ILE A 127 -9.29 -6.71 -5.02
N SER A 128 -8.62 -5.75 -5.64
CA SER A 128 -8.59 -5.57 -7.08
C SER A 128 -7.17 -5.57 -7.62
N ILE A 129 -7.04 -5.71 -8.93
CA ILE A 129 -5.78 -5.52 -9.65
C ILE A 129 -5.86 -4.26 -10.53
N SER A 130 -4.82 -3.44 -10.53
CA SER A 130 -4.70 -2.26 -11.39
C SER A 130 -4.46 -2.67 -12.85
N LEU A 131 -5.31 -2.20 -13.76
CA LEU A 131 -5.27 -2.54 -15.19
C LEU A 131 -4.20 -1.80 -15.98
N LYS A 132 -3.57 -0.76 -15.40
CA LYS A 132 -2.50 0.01 -16.05
C LYS A 132 -1.10 -0.40 -15.62
N CYS A 133 -0.96 -1.39 -14.73
CA CYS A 133 0.34 -1.95 -14.41
C CYS A 133 0.93 -2.62 -15.66
N PRO A 134 2.16 -2.28 -16.08
CA PRO A 134 2.77 -2.89 -17.25
C PRO A 134 3.25 -4.34 -17.00
N THR A 135 3.32 -4.76 -15.73
CA THR A 135 3.69 -6.13 -15.35
C THR A 135 2.46 -6.97 -15.01
N VAL A 136 2.56 -8.26 -15.30
CA VAL A 136 1.59 -9.25 -14.84
C VAL A 136 2.15 -9.89 -13.56
N PRO A 137 1.54 -9.67 -12.39
CA PRO A 137 2.04 -10.25 -11.16
C PRO A 137 1.90 -11.78 -11.19
N PRO A 138 2.90 -12.54 -10.70
CA PRO A 138 2.78 -13.99 -10.59
C PRO A 138 1.71 -14.36 -9.55
N TRP A 139 1.15 -15.57 -9.66
CA TRP A 139 0.07 -16.02 -8.78
C TRP A 139 0.42 -15.95 -7.28
N ASP A 140 1.65 -16.32 -6.91
CA ASP A 140 2.09 -16.28 -5.51
C ASP A 140 2.15 -14.86 -4.95
N PHE A 141 2.47 -13.86 -5.77
CA PHE A 141 2.39 -12.45 -5.39
C PHE A 141 0.94 -12.05 -5.11
N VAL A 142 0.02 -12.39 -6.02
CA VAL A 142 -1.41 -12.10 -5.88
C VAL A 142 -1.96 -12.73 -4.60
N LYS A 143 -1.72 -14.03 -4.40
CA LYS A 143 -2.16 -14.76 -3.22
C LYS A 143 -1.61 -14.16 -1.94
N THR A 144 -0.32 -13.82 -1.91
CA THR A 144 0.31 -13.24 -0.72
C THR A 144 -0.29 -11.89 -0.35
N TRP A 145 -0.49 -11.00 -1.33
CA TRP A 145 -1.08 -9.70 -1.06
C TRP A 145 -2.57 -9.74 -0.75
N VAL A 146 -3.32 -10.68 -1.33
CA VAL A 146 -4.71 -10.94 -0.94
C VAL A 146 -4.80 -11.30 0.55
N GLU A 147 -3.96 -12.22 1.02
CA GLU A 147 -3.93 -12.63 2.42
C GLU A 147 -3.44 -11.51 3.36
N ASN A 148 -2.41 -10.75 2.96
CA ASN A 148 -1.91 -9.64 3.75
C ASN A 148 -2.96 -8.52 3.88
N TRP A 149 -3.65 -8.17 2.78
CA TRP A 149 -4.73 -7.18 2.83
C TRP A 149 -5.92 -7.65 3.65
N LYS A 150 -6.26 -8.94 3.63
CA LYS A 150 -7.28 -9.51 4.52
C LYS A 150 -6.88 -9.35 6.00
N LYS A 151 -5.65 -9.72 6.37
CA LYS A 151 -5.12 -9.55 7.73
C LYS A 151 -5.13 -8.09 8.19
N LEU A 152 -4.70 -7.18 7.31
CA LEU A 152 -4.71 -5.74 7.58
C LEU A 152 -6.14 -5.21 7.74
N TRP A 153 -7.08 -5.69 6.92
CA TRP A 153 -8.47 -5.30 6.99
C TRP A 153 -9.14 -5.62 8.32
N GLU A 154 -8.75 -6.71 8.97
CA GLU A 154 -9.21 -7.09 10.31
C GLU A 154 -8.81 -6.07 11.39
N LEU A 155 -7.69 -5.35 11.20
CA LEU A 155 -7.06 -4.53 12.25
C LEU A 155 -7.18 -3.04 12.01
N LEU A 156 -7.18 -2.60 10.75
CA LEU A 156 -7.19 -1.19 10.40
C LEU A 156 -8.56 -0.54 10.67
N PRO A 157 -8.58 0.77 10.98
CA PRO A 157 -9.83 1.54 11.07
C PRO A 157 -10.59 1.49 9.73
N ARG A 158 -11.91 1.44 9.78
CA ARG A 158 -12.73 1.48 8.55
C ARG A 158 -12.56 2.81 7.82
N GLU A 159 -12.32 3.86 8.59
CA GLU A 159 -12.06 5.23 8.15
C GLU A 159 -10.82 5.29 7.26
N TRP A 160 -9.79 4.50 7.56
CA TRP A 160 -8.60 4.40 6.70
C TRP A 160 -8.95 3.79 5.34
N PHE A 161 -9.70 2.68 5.32
CA PHE A 161 -10.12 2.08 4.05
C PHE A 161 -11.08 2.96 3.25
N ARG A 162 -11.98 3.68 3.92
CA ARG A 162 -12.88 4.64 3.26
C ARG A 162 -12.07 5.72 2.56
N PHE A 163 -11.13 6.34 3.29
CA PHE A 163 -10.21 7.30 2.70
C PHE A 163 -9.44 6.69 1.51
N TYR A 164 -8.80 5.54 1.71
CA TYR A 164 -8.06 4.84 0.66
C TYR A 164 -8.91 4.58 -0.60
N SER A 165 -10.18 4.19 -0.43
CA SER A 165 -11.10 3.86 -1.53
C SER A 165 -11.57 5.08 -2.33
N GLU A 166 -11.49 6.27 -1.74
CA GLU A 166 -11.87 7.55 -2.37
C GLU A 166 -10.70 8.21 -3.09
N VAL A 167 -9.46 7.80 -2.79
CA VAL A 167 -8.26 8.33 -3.41
C VAL A 167 -8.21 7.92 -4.89
N PRO A 168 -7.94 8.87 -5.82
CA PRO A 168 -7.85 8.55 -7.23
C PRO A 168 -6.81 7.46 -7.52
N THR A 169 -7.24 6.45 -8.28
CA THR A 169 -6.40 5.31 -8.69
C THR A 169 -6.70 4.95 -10.14
N ASN A 170 -5.82 4.17 -10.77
CA ASN A 170 -6.08 3.66 -12.11
C ASN A 170 -7.30 2.72 -12.16
N PRO A 171 -7.85 2.43 -13.35
CA PRO A 171 -8.93 1.47 -13.49
C PRO A 171 -8.59 0.13 -12.83
N LEU A 172 -9.48 -0.34 -11.96
CA LEU A 172 -9.30 -1.55 -11.16
C LEU A 172 -10.23 -2.66 -11.66
N LYS A 173 -9.78 -3.91 -11.56
CA LYS A 173 -10.60 -5.10 -11.75
C LYS A 173 -10.65 -5.92 -10.46
N PRO A 174 -11.83 -6.17 -9.85
CA PRO A 174 -11.95 -6.99 -8.67
C PRO A 174 -11.46 -8.43 -8.91
N ILE A 175 -10.73 -8.98 -7.93
CA ILE A 175 -10.20 -10.35 -7.94
C ILE A 175 -10.58 -11.16 -6.70
N ALA A 176 -10.91 -10.50 -5.58
CA ALA A 176 -11.44 -11.15 -4.38
C ALA A 176 -12.38 -10.21 -3.61
N ILE A 177 -13.34 -10.77 -2.89
CA ILE A 177 -14.28 -10.03 -2.04
C ILE A 177 -14.41 -10.78 -0.71
N PHE A 178 -14.22 -10.06 0.40
CA PHE A 178 -14.42 -10.57 1.75
C PHE A 178 -15.52 -9.78 2.42
N ARG A 179 -16.55 -10.48 2.89
CA ARG A 179 -17.76 -9.86 3.43
C ARG A 179 -17.50 -9.38 4.84
N LEU A 180 -18.05 -8.24 5.22
CA LEU A 180 -17.88 -7.72 6.58
C LEU A 180 -18.26 -8.72 7.69
N LYS A 181 -19.23 -9.60 7.42
CA LYS A 181 -19.65 -10.68 8.33
C LYS A 181 -18.58 -11.75 8.58
N GLU A 182 -17.58 -11.84 7.72
CA GLU A 182 -16.45 -12.78 7.82
C GLU A 182 -15.30 -12.18 8.63
N LYS A 183 -15.37 -10.89 8.96
CA LYS A 183 -14.44 -10.24 9.89
C LYS A 183 -14.65 -10.90 11.26
N HIS A 184 -13.64 -11.62 11.77
CA HIS A 184 -13.63 -12.39 13.04
C HIS A 184 -14.04 -13.88 13.00
N LEU A 185 -14.05 -14.53 11.83
CA LEU A 185 -13.96 -16.00 11.72
C LEU A 185 -12.51 -16.43 11.53
#